data_AF-A0A3S4MN76-F1
#
_entry.id   AF-A0A3S4MN76-F1
#
_cell.length_a   1.000
_cell.length_b   1.000
_cell.length_c   1.000
_cell.angle_alpha   90.00
_cell.angle_beta   90.00
_cell.angle_gamma   90.00
#
_symmetry.space_group_name_H-M   'P 1'
#
loop_
_entity.id
_entity.type
_entity.pdbx_description
1 polymer ?
#
loop_
_entity_poly.entity_id
_entity_poly.type
_entity_poly.pdbx_seq_one_letter_code
_entity_poly.pdbx_strand_id
1 'polypeptide(L)' 'MMLAGEVPEAREHMGSYGLAMVRQSDNSFVLLATQRNLLTLNRASAEEIQDHQCEILR' A
#
# COMPACT_ATOMS: atom_id res chain seq x y z
N MET A 1 -3.19 14.75 -4.22
CA MET A 1 -2.55 14.93 -2.91
C MET A 1 -2.01 13.52 -2.54
N MET A 2 -0.98 13.37 -1.68
CA MET A 2 -0.35 12.05 -1.40
C MET A 2 0.03 11.88 0.10
N LEU A 3 0.34 10.64 0.50
CA LEU A 3 0.60 10.18 1.89
C LEU A 3 1.23 11.20 2.84
N ALA A 4 2.42 11.72 2.51
CA ALA A 4 3.18 12.61 3.40
C ALA A 4 2.50 13.96 3.68
N GLY A 5 1.55 14.39 2.85
CA GLY A 5 0.82 15.65 3.01
C GLY A 5 -0.58 15.52 3.61
N GLU A 6 -1.13 14.30 3.67
CA GLU A 6 -2.52 14.05 4.03
C GLU A 6 -2.71 13.17 5.26
N VAL A 7 -1.81 12.21 5.46
CA VAL A 7 -1.89 11.32 6.61
C VAL A 7 -1.06 11.92 7.73
N PRO A 8 -1.67 12.23 8.89
CA PRO A 8 -0.95 12.75 10.04
C PRO A 8 0.27 11.88 10.37
N GLU A 9 1.38 12.52 10.71
CA GLU A 9 2.64 11.88 11.14
C GLU A 9 3.34 11.01 10.07
N ALA A 10 2.69 10.72 8.93
CA ALA A 10 3.27 9.87 7.89
C ALA A 10 4.57 10.47 7.32
N ARG A 11 4.65 11.80 7.22
CA ARG A 11 5.86 12.52 6.74
C ARG A 11 7.12 12.18 7.53
N GLU A 12 7.00 12.04 8.84
CA GLU A 12 8.13 11.76 9.75
C GLU A 12 8.40 10.25 9.88
N HIS A 13 7.44 9.43 9.46
CA HIS A 13 7.49 7.97 9.62
C HIS A 13 7.38 7.22 8.29
N MET A 14 7.76 7.84 7.17
CA MET A 14 7.64 7.25 5.82
C MET A 14 8.27 5.85 5.71
N GLY A 15 9.40 5.60 6.40
CA GLY A 15 10.05 4.28 6.40
C GLY A 15 9.25 3.15 7.07
N SER A 16 8.14 3.47 7.75
CA SER A 16 7.23 2.49 8.34
C SER A 16 6.08 2.09 7.41
N TYR A 17 5.96 2.71 6.24
CA TYR A 17 4.89 2.46 5.28
C TYR A 17 5.38 1.67 4.07
N GLY A 18 4.53 0.73 3.62
CA GLY A 18 4.58 0.13 2.29
C GLY A 18 3.48 0.72 1.42
N LEU A 19 3.75 0.91 0.14
CA LEU A 19 2.82 1.52 -0.81
C LEU A 19 2.55 0.61 -1.99
N ALA A 20 1.30 0.60 -2.45
CA ALA A 20 0.87 -0.02 -3.69
C ALA A 20 -0.10 0.89 -4.44
N MET A 21 -0.26 0.63 -5.74
CA MET A 21 -1.17 1.35 -6.62
C MET A 21 -1.88 0.37 -7.53
N VAL A 22 -3.19 0.54 -7.69
CA VAL A 22 -4.03 -0.32 -8.54
C VAL A 22 -4.96 0.55 -9.37
N ARG A 23 -5.21 0.17 -10.62
CA ARG A 23 -6.20 0.83 -11.48
C ARG A 23 -7.61 0.35 -11.10
N GLN A 24 -8.55 1.29 -10.97
CA GLN A 24 -9.96 1.00 -10.71
C GLN A 24 -10.75 0.84 -12.02
N SER A 25 -11.97 0.33 -11.92
CA SER A 25 -12.85 0.06 -13.08
C SER A 25 -13.25 1.32 -13.86
N ASP A 26 -13.24 2.49 -13.22
CA ASP A 26 -13.50 3.80 -13.82
C ASP A 26 -12.25 4.45 -14.44
N ASN A 27 -11.14 3.70 -14.55
CA ASN A 27 -9.82 4.14 -15.00
C ASN A 27 -9.08 5.11 -14.09
N SER A 28 -9.61 5.42 -12.91
CA SER A 28 -8.84 6.12 -11.88
C SER A 28 -7.85 5.16 -11.19
N PHE A 29 -7.03 5.69 -10.28
CA PHE A 29 -6.11 4.90 -9.47
C PHE A 29 -6.49 4.95 -8.00
N VAL A 30 -6.45 3.80 -7.34
CA VAL A 30 -6.43 3.72 -5.88
C VAL A 30 -4.97 3.65 -5.41
N LEU A 31 -4.63 4.50 -4.44
CA LEU A 31 -3.37 4.46 -3.72
C LEU A 31 -3.61 3.76 -2.38
N LEU A 32 -2.79 2.76 -2.10
CA LEU A 32 -2.87 1.97 -0.87
C LEU A 32 -1.60 2.21 -0.04
N ALA A 33 -1.78 2.37 1.28
CA ALA A 33 -0.69 2.50 2.23
C ALA A 33 -0.93 1.56 3.41
N THR A 34 0.09 0.81 3.79
CA THR A 34 0.07 -0.11 4.93
C THR A 34 1.22 0.24 5.88
N GLN A 35 0.94 0.42 7.16
CA GLN A 35 1.94 0.79 8.17
C GLN A 35 2.34 -0.43 8.99
N ARG A 36 3.64 -0.54 9.32
CA ARG A 36 4.19 -1.62 10.12
C ARG A 36 3.48 -1.68 11.48
N ASN A 37 2.93 -2.84 11.83
CA ASN A 37 2.25 -3.08 13.09
C ASN A 37 2.61 -4.46 13.64
N LEU A 38 3.18 -4.50 14.85
CA LEU A 38 3.66 -5.74 15.47
C LEU A 38 2.51 -6.68 15.89
N LEU A 39 1.41 -6.13 16.41
CA LEU A 39 0.30 -6.92 16.94
C LEU A 39 -0.42 -7.68 15.83
N THR A 40 -0.54 -7.07 14.65
CA THR A 40 -1.15 -7.70 13.47
C THR A 40 -0.14 -8.43 12.59
N LEU A 41 1.12 -8.56 13.04
CA LEU A 41 2.25 -9.10 12.24
C LEU A 41 2.41 -8.41 10.87
N ASN A 42 1.97 -7.16 10.74
CA ASN A 42 2.07 -6.39 9.52
C ASN A 42 3.48 -5.82 9.39
N ARG A 43 4.21 -6.28 8.36
CA ARG A 43 5.59 -5.87 8.07
C ARG A 43 5.68 -4.67 7.14
N ALA A 44 4.55 -4.01 6.85
CA ALA A 44 4.43 -3.00 5.81
C ALA A 44 4.86 -3.52 4.42
N SER A 45 4.65 -4.81 4.14
CA SER A 45 4.93 -5.40 2.83
C SER A 45 3.73 -5.20 1.93
N ALA A 46 3.73 -4.13 1.14
CA ALA A 46 2.66 -3.86 0.18
C ALA A 46 2.62 -4.88 -0.98
N GLU A 47 3.67 -5.68 -1.14
CA GLU A 47 3.75 -6.78 -2.11
C GLU A 47 2.78 -7.92 -1.78
N GLU A 48 2.25 -8.00 -0.56
CA GLU A 48 1.34 -9.06 -0.13
C GLU A 48 0.04 -9.18 -0.95
N ILE A 49 -0.35 -8.11 -1.67
CA ILE A 49 -1.53 -8.10 -2.54
C ILE A 49 -1.21 -8.55 -3.98
N GLN A 50 0.06 -8.80 -4.30
CA GLN A 50 0.50 -9.19 -5.63
C GLN A 50 0.69 -10.70 -5.71
N ASP A 51 0.22 -11.29 -6.80
CA ASP A 51 0.47 -12.68 -7.12
C ASP A 51 1.49 -12.78 -8.26
N HIS A 52 2.71 -13.22 -7.94
CA HIS A 52 3.77 -13.44 -8.92
C HIS A 52 3.56 -14.73 -9.75
N GLN A 53 2.57 -15.56 -9.42
CA GLN A 53 2.12 -16.66 -10.28
C GLN A 53 1.13 -16.20 -11.35
N CYS A 54 0.69 -14.94 -11.30
CA CYS A 54 -0.21 -14.31 -12.27
C CYS A 54 -1.50 -15.11 -12.53
N GLU A 55 -2.08 -15.71 -11.49
CA GLU A 55 -3.26 -16.57 -11.61
C GLU A 55 -4.50 -15.81 -12.10
N ILE A 56 -4.55 -14.49 -11.88
CA ILE A 56 -5.59 -13.60 -12.44
C ILE A 56 -5.66 -13.60 -13.98
N LEU A 57 -4.60 -14.04 -14.67
CA LEU A 57 -4.55 -14.11 -16.13
C LEU A 57 -5.02 -15.46 -16.70
N ARG A 58 -5.37 -16.43 -15.86
CA ARG A 58 -5.94 -17.72 -16.28
C ARG A 58 -7.41 -17.58 -16.62
#